data_AF-A0A7C2NSB1-F1
#
_entry.id   AF-A0A7C2NSB1-F1
#
_cell.length_a   1.000
_cell.length_b   1.000
_cell.length_c   1.000
_cell.angle_alpha   90.00
_cell.angle_beta   90.00
_cell.angle_gamma   90.00
#
_symmetry.space_group_name_H-M   'P 1'
#
loop_
_entity.id
_entity.type
_entity.pdbx_description
1 polymer ?
#
loop_
_entity_poly.entity_id
_entity_poly.type
_entity_poly.pdbx_seq_one_letter_code
_entity_poly.pdbx_strand_id
1 'polypeptide(L)'
;MTNARASSSQRRFAAAAKIAQRFPGSEVSTSYRTPALKVKGKFMARLRTEAEGWLAIKCDLANREMLLQAAPHVFHLTPHYENAPMILVDLAAIDEAGLAEVIERAWRMTATEKTARDWDARKASEPAGRARRPAAARRRAASKRAAAR
;
A
#
# COMPACT_ATOMS: atom_id res chain seq x y z
N MET A 1 -3.69 -32.65 7.71
CA MET A 1 -4.42 -31.36 7.53
C MET A 1 -3.56 -30.24 8.09
N THR A 2 -2.62 -29.73 7.29
CA THR A 2 -1.59 -28.81 7.78
C THR A 2 -2.08 -27.37 7.57
N ASN A 3 -2.36 -26.68 8.66
CA ASN A 3 -2.80 -25.29 8.67
C ASN A 3 -1.63 -24.41 8.19
N ALA A 4 -1.53 -24.19 6.87
CA ALA A 4 -0.47 -23.38 6.27
C ALA A 4 -0.68 -21.91 6.66
N ARG A 5 0.05 -21.46 7.69
CA ARG A 5 0.09 -20.05 8.09
C ARG A 5 0.51 -19.24 6.84
N ALA A 6 -0.37 -18.37 6.35
CA ALA A 6 -0.11 -17.57 5.16
C ALA A 6 1.26 -16.88 5.22
N SER A 7 1.98 -16.78 4.09
CA SER A 7 3.29 -16.12 4.04
C SER A 7 3.25 -14.68 4.58
N SER A 8 4.39 -14.17 5.07
CA SER A 8 4.49 -12.81 5.61
C SER A 8 4.11 -11.75 4.57
N SER A 9 4.46 -11.95 3.30
CA SER A 9 4.03 -11.11 2.17
C SER A 9 2.52 -11.15 1.95
N GLN A 10 1.88 -12.32 2.07
CA GLN A 10 0.43 -12.47 1.95
C GLN A 10 -0.33 -11.70 3.04
N ARG A 11 0.16 -11.73 4.29
CA ARG A 11 -0.43 -10.96 5.40
C ARG A 11 -0.31 -9.45 5.16
N ARG A 12 0.84 -9.00 4.66
CA ARG A 12 1.05 -7.59 4.30
C ARG A 12 0.17 -7.16 3.13
N PHE A 13 0.02 -8.03 2.13
CA PHE A 13 -0.93 -7.80 1.04
C PHE A 13 -2.37 -7.70 1.54
N ALA A 14 -2.77 -8.49 2.54
CA ALA A 14 -4.11 -8.35 3.12
C ALA A 14 -4.34 -6.96 3.74
N ALA A 15 -3.31 -6.32 4.31
CA ALA A 15 -3.38 -4.94 4.77
C ALA A 15 -3.54 -3.96 3.59
N ALA A 16 -2.76 -4.11 2.53
CA ALA A 16 -2.91 -3.32 1.30
C ALA A 16 -4.31 -3.49 0.68
N ALA A 17 -4.81 -4.72 0.60
CA ALA A 17 -6.15 -5.04 0.12
C ALA A 17 -7.24 -4.40 0.97
N LYS A 18 -7.10 -4.37 2.29
CA LYS A 18 -8.05 -3.70 3.20
C LYS A 18 -8.09 -2.19 2.96
N ILE A 19 -6.96 -1.58 2.63
CA ILE A 19 -6.91 -0.16 2.27
C ILE A 19 -7.55 0.07 0.90
N ALA A 20 -7.19 -0.72 -0.11
CA ALA A 20 -7.70 -0.59 -1.47
C ALA A 20 -9.22 -0.73 -1.55
N GLN A 21 -9.81 -1.65 -0.78
CA GLN A 21 -11.26 -1.86 -0.72
C GLN A 21 -12.05 -0.68 -0.12
N ARG A 22 -11.38 0.33 0.46
CA ARG A 22 -12.04 1.59 0.85
C ARG A 22 -12.44 2.42 -0.37
N PHE A 23 -11.74 2.23 -1.49
CA PHE A 23 -11.99 2.99 -2.71
C PHE A 23 -13.08 2.32 -3.58
N PRO A 24 -14.02 3.09 -4.15
CA PRO A 24 -15.11 2.55 -4.95
C PRO A 24 -14.63 1.70 -6.14
N GLY A 25 -15.27 0.54 -6.32
CA GLY A 25 -14.99 -0.38 -7.42
C GLY A 25 -13.68 -1.17 -7.30
N SER A 26 -12.94 -1.01 -6.20
CA SER A 26 -11.75 -1.82 -5.92
C SER A 26 -12.12 -3.23 -5.51
N GLU A 27 -11.39 -4.22 -6.02
CA GLU A 27 -11.61 -5.64 -5.75
C GLU A 27 -10.28 -6.38 -5.57
N VAL A 28 -10.31 -7.41 -4.73
CA VAL A 28 -9.22 -8.39 -4.66
C VAL A 28 -9.47 -9.44 -5.74
N SER A 29 -8.46 -9.70 -6.55
CA SER A 29 -8.53 -10.65 -7.66
C SER A 29 -7.19 -11.38 -7.78
N THR A 30 -6.98 -12.02 -8.93
CA THR A 30 -5.71 -12.63 -9.29
C THR A 30 -5.20 -12.05 -10.62
N SER A 31 -3.88 -12.00 -10.76
CA SER A 31 -3.20 -11.66 -12.01
C SER A 31 -1.87 -12.40 -12.03
N TYR A 32 -1.53 -13.01 -13.17
CA TYR A 32 -0.34 -13.86 -13.29
C TYR A 32 -0.25 -14.96 -12.22
N ARG A 33 -1.40 -15.53 -11.83
CA ARG A 33 -1.54 -16.51 -10.73
C ARG A 33 -1.12 -16.00 -9.35
N THR A 34 -1.03 -14.68 -9.17
CA THR A 34 -0.68 -14.03 -7.91
C THR A 34 -1.81 -13.12 -7.39
N PRO A 35 -1.89 -12.85 -6.07
CA PRO A 35 -2.87 -11.91 -5.52
C PRO A 35 -2.76 -10.53 -6.15
N ALA A 36 -3.90 -9.95 -6.53
CA ALA A 36 -3.96 -8.69 -7.23
C ALA A 36 -5.06 -7.78 -6.70
N LEU A 37 -4.90 -6.49 -6.96
CA LEU A 37 -5.91 -5.46 -6.77
C LEU A 37 -6.33 -4.94 -8.14
N LYS A 38 -7.63 -4.87 -8.36
CA LYS A 38 -8.23 -4.34 -9.58
C LYS A 38 -9.25 -3.27 -9.23
N VAL A 39 -9.60 -2.44 -10.22
CA VAL A 39 -10.70 -1.47 -10.12
C VAL A 39 -11.64 -1.74 -11.30
N LYS A 40 -12.84 -2.27 -11.00
CA LYS A 40 -13.83 -2.69 -12.01
C LYS A 40 -13.18 -3.56 -13.11
N GLY A 41 -12.46 -4.61 -12.72
CA GLY A 41 -11.75 -5.51 -13.64
C GLY A 41 -10.41 -5.00 -14.20
N LYS A 42 -10.07 -3.71 -14.03
CA LYS A 42 -8.81 -3.14 -14.53
C LYS A 42 -7.66 -3.34 -13.55
N PHE A 43 -6.51 -3.78 -14.05
CA PHE A 43 -5.31 -3.99 -13.24
C PHE A 43 -4.83 -2.69 -12.55
N MET A 44 -4.54 -2.78 -11.24
CA MET A 44 -3.97 -1.70 -10.44
C MET A 44 -2.67 -2.14 -9.75
N ALA A 45 -2.67 -3.31 -9.11
CA ALA A 45 -1.50 -3.83 -8.40
C ALA A 45 -1.49 -5.36 -8.36
N ARG A 46 -0.30 -5.96 -8.15
CA ARG A 46 -0.16 -7.37 -7.76
C ARG A 46 0.97 -7.59 -6.77
N LEU A 47 0.81 -8.59 -5.91
CA LEU A 47 1.88 -9.09 -5.08
C LEU A 47 2.79 -10.01 -5.91
N ARG A 48 4.10 -9.72 -5.97
CA ARG A 48 5.08 -10.57 -6.67
C ARG A 48 5.52 -11.74 -5.79
N THR A 49 4.62 -12.69 -5.55
CA THR A 49 4.89 -13.88 -4.70
C THR A 49 5.97 -14.79 -5.26
N GLU A 50 6.25 -14.69 -6.55
CA GLU A 50 7.28 -15.46 -7.28
C GLU A 50 8.69 -14.88 -7.15
N ALA A 51 8.85 -13.73 -6.51
CA ALA A 51 10.13 -13.03 -6.38
C ALA A 51 10.32 -12.49 -4.95
N GLU A 52 10.76 -11.24 -4.78
CA GLU A 52 11.06 -10.61 -3.49
C GLU A 52 9.82 -10.43 -2.58
N GLY A 53 8.61 -10.59 -3.12
CA GLY A 53 7.37 -10.39 -2.36
C GLY A 53 6.93 -8.92 -2.27
N TRP A 54 7.52 -8.04 -3.07
CA TRP A 54 7.11 -6.64 -3.20
C TRP A 54 5.81 -6.48 -3.99
N LEU A 55 5.09 -5.40 -3.70
CA LEU A 55 3.87 -5.02 -4.43
C LEU A 55 4.26 -4.25 -5.69
N ALA A 56 3.95 -4.80 -6.86
CA ALA A 56 4.00 -4.03 -8.10
C ALA A 56 2.69 -3.25 -8.23
N ILE A 57 2.76 -1.92 -8.26
CA ILE A 57 1.59 -1.03 -8.29
C ILE A 57 1.76 0.08 -9.32
N LYS A 58 0.66 0.53 -9.93
CA LYS A 58 0.68 1.66 -10.86
C LYS A 58 1.20 2.94 -10.20
N CYS A 59 2.08 3.64 -10.91
CA CYS A 59 2.66 4.91 -10.51
C CYS A 59 3.07 5.68 -11.77
N ASP A 60 2.68 6.95 -11.88
CA ASP A 60 3.14 7.80 -12.97
C ASP A 60 4.65 8.07 -12.87
N LEU A 61 5.28 8.38 -14.00
CA LEU A 61 6.75 8.48 -14.09
C LEU A 61 7.33 9.56 -13.18
N ALA A 62 6.65 10.71 -13.08
CA ALA A 62 7.09 11.82 -12.24
C ALA A 62 7.08 11.44 -10.75
N ASN A 63 5.99 10.85 -10.26
CA ASN A 63 5.94 10.35 -8.89
C ASN A 63 6.91 9.20 -8.65
N ARG A 64 7.11 8.32 -9.64
CA ARG A 64 8.02 7.18 -9.52
C ARG A 64 9.44 7.64 -9.23
N GLU A 65 9.96 8.59 -10.00
CA GLU A 65 11.30 9.13 -9.82
C GLU A 65 11.46 9.80 -8.44
N MET A 66 10.48 10.62 -8.04
CA MET A 66 10.46 11.25 -6.73
C MET A 66 10.47 10.22 -5.59
N LEU A 67 9.65 9.18 -5.66
CA LEU A 67 9.56 8.15 -4.62
C LEU A 67 10.84 7.32 -4.53
N LEU A 68 11.44 6.96 -5.67
CA LEU A 68 12.73 6.26 -5.72
C LEU A 68 13.85 7.09 -5.06
N GLN A 69 13.85 8.41 -5.27
CA GLN A 69 14.83 9.30 -4.64
C GLN A 69 14.55 9.53 -3.14
N ALA A 70 13.30 9.75 -2.76
CA ALA A 70 12.92 10.11 -1.40
C ALA A 70 13.01 8.93 -0.42
N ALA A 71 12.67 7.72 -0.87
CA ALA A 71 12.67 6.54 -0.01
C ALA A 71 13.12 5.26 -0.77
N PRO A 72 14.41 5.18 -1.17
CA PRO A 72 14.96 4.04 -1.91
C PRO A 72 14.97 2.71 -1.14
N HIS A 73 14.73 2.75 0.18
CA HIS A 73 14.56 1.57 1.03
C HIS A 73 13.12 1.01 1.04
N VAL A 74 12.16 1.77 0.48
CA VAL A 74 10.74 1.39 0.36
C VAL A 74 10.38 1.13 -1.10
N PHE A 75 10.89 1.97 -2.00
CA PHE A 75 10.53 1.97 -3.41
C PHE A 75 11.67 1.45 -4.27
N HIS A 76 11.33 0.58 -5.21
CA HIS A 76 12.29 -0.05 -6.09
C HIS A 76 11.78 -0.06 -7.53
N LEU A 77 12.72 -0.21 -8.45
CA LEU A 77 12.48 -0.43 -9.86
C LEU A 77 13.42 -1.52 -10.34
N THR A 78 12.94 -2.38 -11.23
CA THR A 78 13.77 -3.39 -11.90
C THR A 78 13.68 -3.18 -13.41
N PRO A 79 14.63 -3.71 -14.21
CA PRO A 79 14.61 -3.58 -15.66
C PRO A 79 13.27 -3.97 -16.32
N HIS A 80 12.56 -4.93 -15.72
CA HIS A 80 11.24 -5.34 -16.20
C HIS A 80 10.16 -4.24 -16.15
N TYR A 81 10.32 -3.22 -15.28
CA TYR A 81 9.33 -2.16 -15.04
C TYR A 81 9.75 -0.78 -15.56
N GLU A 82 10.96 -0.62 -16.12
CA GLU A 82 11.49 0.69 -16.53
C GLU A 82 10.57 1.42 -17.51
N ASN A 83 10.01 0.70 -18.47
CA ASN A 83 9.17 1.23 -19.54
C ASN A 83 7.66 1.19 -19.25
N ALA A 84 7.26 0.92 -18.00
CA ALA A 84 5.86 0.86 -17.59
C ALA A 84 5.56 1.87 -16.47
N PRO A 85 4.32 2.40 -16.37
CA PRO A 85 3.90 3.28 -15.28
C PRO A 85 3.66 2.48 -14.00
N MET A 86 4.73 1.87 -13.48
CA MET A 86 4.74 0.94 -12.36
C MET A 86 5.93 1.23 -11.44
N ILE A 87 5.74 0.93 -10.16
CA ILE A 87 6.78 0.94 -9.13
C ILE A 87 6.64 -0.31 -8.27
N LEU A 88 7.75 -0.74 -7.65
CA LEU A 88 7.76 -1.81 -6.67
C LEU A 88 7.80 -1.21 -5.27
N VAL A 89 6.96 -1.73 -4.37
CA VAL A 89 6.85 -1.28 -2.98
C VAL A 89 7.18 -2.42 -2.03
N ASP A 90 8.15 -2.22 -1.16
CA ASP A 90 8.40 -3.12 -0.04
C ASP A 90 7.35 -2.89 1.06
N LEU A 91 6.39 -3.82 1.14
CA LEU A 91 5.32 -3.79 2.13
C LEU A 91 5.82 -4.00 3.57
N ALA A 92 7.07 -4.43 3.77
CA ALA A 92 7.68 -4.54 5.09
C ALA A 92 8.32 -3.22 5.56
N ALA A 93 8.71 -2.35 4.63
CA ALA A 93 9.38 -1.08 4.92
C ALA A 93 8.43 0.12 4.95
N ILE A 94 7.32 0.07 4.19
CA ILE A 94 6.34 1.16 4.15
C ILE A 94 5.42 1.17 5.39
N ASP A 95 5.08 2.36 5.87
CA ASP A 95 4.07 2.53 6.92
C ASP A 95 2.62 2.57 6.36
N GLU A 96 1.62 2.54 7.25
CA GLU A 96 0.20 2.51 6.84
C GLU A 96 -0.22 3.77 6.07
N ALA A 97 0.34 4.94 6.41
CA ALA A 97 -0.03 6.22 5.79
C ALA A 97 0.52 6.30 4.37
N GLY A 98 1.81 6.02 4.19
CA GLY A 98 2.45 5.96 2.87
C GLY A 98 1.81 4.90 1.98
N LEU A 99 1.49 3.72 2.52
CA LEU A 99 0.79 2.68 1.77
C LEU A 99 -0.60 3.15 1.31
N ALA A 100 -1.32 3.87 2.16
CA ALA A 100 -2.63 4.41 1.80
C ALA A 100 -2.55 5.45 0.68
N GLU A 101 -1.58 6.34 0.74
CA GLU A 101 -1.39 7.33 -0.32
C GLU A 101 -0.99 6.70 -1.66
N VAL A 102 -0.09 5.72 -1.64
CA VAL A 102 0.36 5.01 -2.85
C VAL A 102 -0.81 4.25 -3.49
N ILE A 103 -1.63 3.59 -2.68
CA ILE A 103 -2.84 2.91 -3.16
C ILE A 103 -3.86 3.91 -3.73
N GLU A 104 -4.05 5.06 -3.07
CA GLU A 104 -4.97 6.08 -3.57
C GLU A 104 -4.54 6.63 -4.94
N ARG A 105 -3.27 6.98 -5.10
CA ARG A 105 -2.72 7.45 -6.38
C ARG A 105 -2.90 6.41 -7.48
N ALA A 106 -2.57 5.14 -7.21
CA ALA A 106 -2.76 4.05 -8.15
C ALA A 106 -4.24 3.80 -8.50
N TRP A 107 -5.13 3.95 -7.52
CA TRP A 107 -6.58 3.87 -7.74
C TRP A 107 -7.05 5.00 -8.65
N ARG A 108 -6.60 6.26 -8.43
CA ARG A 108 -6.93 7.41 -9.29
C ARG A 108 -6.48 7.20 -10.73
N MET A 109 -5.34 6.55 -10.96
CA MET A 109 -4.86 6.17 -12.29
C MET A 109 -5.67 5.05 -12.96
N THR A 110 -6.50 4.31 -12.21
CA THR A 110 -7.23 3.13 -12.70
C THR A 110 -8.75 3.37 -12.77
N ALA A 111 -9.27 4.17 -11.84
CA ALA A 111 -10.66 4.54 -11.75
C ALA A 111 -11.08 5.43 -12.94
N THR A 112 -12.39 5.50 -13.19
CA THR A 112 -12.92 6.49 -14.13
C THR A 112 -12.92 7.87 -13.48
N GLU A 113 -12.77 8.93 -14.28
CA GLU A 113 -12.82 10.32 -13.79
C GLU A 113 -14.07 10.63 -12.98
N LYS A 114 -15.23 10.08 -13.39
CA LYS A 114 -16.47 10.20 -12.61
C LYS A 114 -16.33 9.59 -11.22
N THR A 115 -15.77 8.39 -11.12
CA THR A 115 -15.62 7.69 -9.84
C THR A 115 -14.64 8.45 -8.92
N ALA A 116 -13.56 8.98 -9.48
CA ALA A 116 -12.60 9.82 -8.73
C ALA A 116 -13.27 11.11 -8.21
N ARG A 117 -14.01 11.82 -9.07
CA ARG A 117 -14.74 13.04 -8.68
C ARG A 117 -15.80 12.77 -7.60
N ASP A 118 -16.58 11.71 -7.74
CA ASP A 118 -17.60 11.34 -6.75
C ASP A 118 -16.97 10.98 -5.39
N TRP A 119 -15.78 10.37 -5.39
CA TRP A 119 -15.00 10.10 -4.18
C TRP A 119 -14.52 11.39 -3.51
N ASP A 120 -13.98 12.34 -4.29
CA ASP A 120 -13.49 13.62 -3.78
C ASP A 120 -14.62 14.46 -3.18
N ALA A 121 -15.78 14.51 -3.84
CA ALA A 121 -16.97 15.17 -3.32
C ALA A 121 -17.42 14.58 -1.99
N ARG A 122 -17.42 13.24 -1.87
CA ARG A 122 -17.74 12.55 -0.61
C ARG A 122 -16.70 12.83 0.48
N LYS A 123 -15.42 12.92 0.12
CA LYS A 123 -14.34 13.24 1.06
C LYS A 123 -14.45 14.66 1.58
N ALA A 124 -14.80 15.62 0.72
CA ALA A 124 -15.02 17.02 1.10
C ALA A 124 -16.27 17.20 1.99
N SER A 125 -17.29 16.33 1.85
CA SER A 125 -18.50 16.38 2.67
C SER A 125 -18.38 15.63 4.00
N GLU A 126 -17.29 14.87 4.25
CA GLU A 126 -17.00 14.34 5.58
C GLU A 126 -16.67 15.51 6.52
N PRO A 127 -17.41 15.73 7.63
CA PRO A 127 -17.13 16.83 8.52
C PRO A 127 -15.71 16.71 9.07
N ALA A 128 -14.93 17.79 8.95
CA ALA A 128 -13.58 17.93 9.47
C ALA A 128 -13.58 17.86 11.01
N GLY A 129 -13.74 16.66 11.58
CA GLY A 129 -14.12 16.62 13.00
C GLY A 129 -14.25 15.27 13.69
N ARG A 130 -13.87 14.14 13.09
CA ARG A 130 -13.52 12.96 13.90
C ARG A 130 -12.02 12.84 13.99
N ALA A 131 -11.41 13.77 14.73
CA ALA A 131 -10.09 13.59 15.28
C ALA A 131 -10.03 12.16 15.87
N ARG A 132 -9.24 11.28 15.24
CA ARG A 132 -8.82 10.04 15.89
C ARG A 132 -8.17 10.48 17.20
N ARG A 133 -8.81 10.18 18.34
CA ARG A 133 -8.15 10.25 19.66
C ARG A 133 -6.75 9.65 19.48
N PRO A 134 -5.66 10.32 19.89
CA PRO A 134 -4.35 9.71 19.82
C PRO A 134 -4.40 8.43 20.65
N ALA A 135 -4.09 7.29 20.02
CA ALA A 135 -3.87 6.05 20.74
C ALA A 135 -2.68 6.31 21.68
N ALA A 136 -2.93 6.16 22.98
CA ALA A 136 -1.98 6.44 24.04
C ALA A 136 -0.59 5.91 23.71
N ALA A 137 0.40 6.81 23.70
CA ALA A 137 1.80 6.47 23.57
C ALA A 137 2.17 5.39 24.60
N ARG A 138 2.51 4.19 24.11
CA ARG A 138 3.11 3.15 24.96
C ARG A 138 4.50 3.65 25.37
N ARG A 139 4.59 4.18 26.58
CA ARG A 139 5.87 4.49 27.25
C ARG A 139 6.72 3.22 27.24
N ARG A 140 7.85 3.26 26.52
CA ARG A 140 8.96 2.32 26.75
C ARG A 140 9.63 2.76 28.06
N ALA A 141 9.43 2.00 29.12
CA ALA A 141 10.24 2.14 30.33
C ALA A 141 11.64 1.60 30.02
N ALA A 142 12.65 2.49 30.03
CA ALA A 142 14.04 2.10 30.09
C ALA A 142 14.37 1.66 31.52
N SER A 143 14.79 0.41 31.71
CA SER A 143 15.34 -0.03 32.99
C SER A 143 16.77 0.51 33.14
N LYS A 144 16.99 1.35 34.15
CA LYS A 144 18.32 1.59 34.71
C LYS A 144 18.78 0.28 35.37
N ARG A 145 19.88 -0.30 34.91
CA ARG A 145 20.65 -1.27 35.71
C ARG A 145 21.60 -0.45 36.58
N ALA A 146 21.38 -0.50 37.89
CA ALA A 146 22.24 0.10 38.89
C ALA A 146 23.58 -0.66 38.96
N ALA A 147 24.67 0.10 39.01
CA ALA A 147 25.96 -0.35 39.49
C ALA A 147 26.06 -0.03 40.98
N ALA A 148 26.27 -1.07 41.79
CA ALA A 148 26.65 -1.09 43.20
C ALA A 148 26.95 -2.58 43.46
N ARG A 149 28.11 -3.04 43.91
CA ARG A 149 29.28 -2.49 44.59
C ARG A 149 30.47 -3.36 44.20
#